data_AF-A0A2M6Y394-F1
#
_entry.id   AF-A0A2M6Y394-F1
#
_cell.length_a   1.000
_cell.length_b   1.000
_cell.length_c   1.000
_cell.angle_alpha   90.00
_cell.angle_beta   90.00
_cell.angle_gamma   90.00
#
_symmetry.space_group_name_H-M   'P 1'
#
loop_
_entity.id
_entity.type
_entity.pdbx_description
1 polymer ?
#
loop_
_entity_poly.entity_id
_entity_poly.type
_entity_poly.pdbx_seq_one_letter_code
_entity_poly.pdbx_strand_id
1 'polypeptide(L)'
;MDLFRKARFVVLPLAVALFCACSASRRETDKPAGPGAAIVFGKRTFKLSKTPDPDLEAALGDLLSDSYQAAMKAYSSEKPMEIGFTYSMAPGGAVYPFSEIEVSCIMQQKYARKKGPGLCGDLFREVDARVKKALSGR
;
A
#
# COMPACT_ATOMS: atom_id res chain seq x y z
N MET A 1 18.29 12.62 -69.68
CA MET A 1 18.80 12.33 -68.33
C MET A 1 17.87 11.33 -67.70
N ASP A 2 18.18 10.08 -68.02
CA ASP A 2 18.06 8.86 -67.24
C ASP A 2 17.35 8.80 -65.87
N LEU A 3 16.76 7.59 -65.69
CA LEU A 3 16.55 6.85 -64.45
C LEU A 3 15.30 7.15 -63.60
N PHE A 4 14.27 6.29 -63.72
CA PHE A 4 13.83 5.29 -62.71
C PHE A 4 12.42 4.79 -63.08
N ARG A 5 12.22 3.62 -63.71
CA ARG A 5 12.40 2.24 -63.22
C ARG A 5 11.28 1.81 -62.25
N LYS A 6 10.34 1.00 -62.78
CA LYS A 6 9.68 -0.20 -62.17
C LYS A 6 8.88 0.05 -60.87
N ALA A 7 7.80 -0.65 -60.52
CA ALA A 7 7.16 -1.84 -61.03
C ALA A 7 5.82 -2.05 -60.29
N ARG A 8 4.91 -2.78 -60.95
CA ARG A 8 4.03 -3.82 -60.43
C ARG A 8 3.11 -3.50 -59.25
N PHE A 9 1.83 -3.37 -59.61
CA PHE A 9 0.68 -4.00 -58.95
C PHE A 9 1.05 -5.27 -58.16
N VAL A 10 0.75 -5.27 -56.86
CA VAL A 10 0.35 -6.47 -56.09
C VAL A 10 -0.73 -6.02 -55.09
N VAL A 11 -1.92 -6.57 -55.27
CA VAL A 11 -3.06 -6.55 -54.33
C VAL A 11 -2.91 -7.74 -53.36
N LEU A 12 -3.60 -7.67 -52.21
CA LEU A 12 -3.96 -8.74 -51.21
C LEU A 12 -3.19 -8.71 -49.86
N PRO A 13 -3.76 -9.23 -48.74
CA PRO A 13 -4.63 -8.51 -47.79
C PRO A 13 -4.22 -8.69 -46.30
N LEU A 14 -5.02 -8.12 -45.38
CA LEU A 14 -5.36 -8.59 -44.01
C LEU A 14 -4.31 -9.40 -43.20
N ALA A 15 -3.87 -8.87 -42.05
CA ALA A 15 -3.83 -9.65 -40.79
C ALA A 15 -3.47 -8.81 -39.55
N VAL A 16 -4.48 -8.61 -38.71
CA VAL A 16 -4.49 -8.77 -37.24
C VAL A 16 -3.54 -7.90 -36.42
N ALA A 17 -4.19 -6.93 -35.76
CA ALA A 17 -3.69 -6.22 -34.61
C ALA A 17 -3.27 -7.18 -33.47
N LEU A 18 -1.97 -7.22 -33.17
CA LEU A 18 -1.44 -7.72 -31.91
C LEU A 18 -1.62 -6.64 -30.83
N PHE A 19 -2.85 -6.52 -30.35
CA PHE A 19 -3.15 -5.75 -29.14
C PHE A 19 -2.60 -6.46 -27.91
N CYS A 20 -1.79 -5.72 -27.17
CA CYS A 20 -1.57 -5.76 -25.72
C CYS A 20 -2.18 -6.94 -24.95
N ALA A 21 -1.35 -7.93 -24.62
CA ALA A 21 -1.62 -8.88 -23.55
C ALA A 21 -0.37 -9.06 -22.67
N CYS A 22 0.08 -7.99 -22.02
CA CYS A 22 0.80 -8.14 -20.76
C CYS A 22 -0.27 -8.23 -19.67
N SER A 23 -0.64 -9.47 -19.38
CA SER A 23 -1.57 -9.86 -18.33
C SER A 23 -1.23 -9.16 -17.02
N ALA A 24 -2.18 -8.35 -16.55
CA ALA A 24 -2.21 -7.84 -15.20
C ALA A 24 -1.91 -8.97 -14.21
N SER A 25 -0.98 -8.73 -13.27
CA SER A 25 -0.83 -9.58 -12.09
C SER A 25 -2.21 -9.72 -11.44
N ARG A 26 -2.79 -10.92 -11.50
CA ARG A 26 -3.96 -11.27 -10.71
C ARG A 26 -3.59 -10.97 -9.26
N ARG A 27 -4.21 -9.94 -8.68
CA ARG A 27 -4.37 -9.87 -7.22
C ARG A 27 -4.97 -11.21 -6.81
N GLU A 28 -4.27 -11.93 -5.94
CA GLU A 28 -4.87 -13.07 -5.24
C GLU A 28 -6.18 -12.59 -4.62
N THR A 29 -7.29 -13.03 -5.21
CA THR A 29 -8.58 -12.93 -4.56
C THR A 29 -8.57 -14.01 -3.49
N ASP A 30 -8.06 -13.63 -2.31
CA ASP A 30 -8.18 -14.39 -1.08
C ASP A 30 -9.64 -14.86 -0.96
N LYS A 31 -9.85 -16.18 -0.83
CA LYS A 31 -11.18 -16.73 -0.53
C LYS A 31 -11.70 -15.99 0.70
N PRO A 32 -12.99 -15.58 0.76
CA PRO A 32 -13.53 -14.97 1.96
C PRO A 32 -13.47 -15.99 3.09
N ALA A 33 -12.44 -15.87 3.93
CA ALA A 33 -12.40 -16.51 5.23
C ALA A 33 -13.62 -15.97 6.00
N GLY A 34 -14.35 -16.84 6.71
CA GLY A 34 -15.70 -16.56 7.21
C GLY A 34 -15.86 -15.27 8.05
N PRO A 35 -17.08 -14.94 8.51
CA PRO A 35 -17.45 -13.63 9.06
C PRO A 35 -16.66 -13.09 10.29
N GLY A 36 -15.66 -13.80 10.79
CA GLY A 36 -14.70 -13.34 11.81
C GLY A 36 -13.24 -13.25 11.34
N ALA A 37 -12.95 -13.49 10.06
CA ALA A 37 -11.60 -13.48 9.54
C ALA A 37 -10.98 -12.08 9.57
N ALA A 38 -9.72 -12.00 9.99
CA ALA A 38 -8.92 -10.79 9.86
C ALA A 38 -8.48 -10.63 8.40
N ILE A 39 -8.64 -9.42 7.86
CA ILE A 39 -8.17 -9.06 6.53
C ILE A 39 -7.26 -7.84 6.62
N VAL A 40 -6.32 -7.75 5.70
CA VAL A 40 -5.61 -6.49 5.44
C VAL A 40 -6.55 -5.59 4.65
N PHE A 41 -7.15 -4.61 5.32
CA PHE A 41 -8.07 -3.67 4.67
C PHE A 41 -7.33 -2.69 3.76
N GLY A 42 -6.17 -2.22 4.21
CA GLY A 42 -5.37 -1.24 3.50
C GLY A 42 -3.91 -1.32 3.86
N LYS A 43 -3.06 -0.90 2.92
CA LYS A 43 -1.62 -0.81 3.08
C LYS A 43 -1.16 0.57 2.64
N ARG A 44 -0.18 1.13 3.34
CA ARG A 44 0.53 2.33 2.90
C ARG A 44 2.01 2.24 3.17
N THR A 45 2.78 2.72 2.21
CA THR A 45 4.23 2.87 2.33
C THR A 45 4.56 4.28 2.81
N PHE A 46 5.42 4.38 3.81
CA PHE A 46 5.95 5.62 4.35
C PHE A 46 7.45 5.66 4.09
N LYS A 47 7.92 6.76 3.50
CA LYS A 47 9.34 6.99 3.30
C LYS A 47 9.95 7.48 4.61
N LEU A 48 11.09 6.91 4.98
CA LEU A 48 11.89 7.29 6.14
C LEU A 48 13.18 7.93 5.65
N SER A 49 14.35 7.48 6.13
CA SER A 49 15.66 7.99 5.75
C SER A 49 16.37 7.06 4.76
N LYS A 50 16.99 7.62 3.72
CA LYS A 50 17.83 6.83 2.79
C LYS A 50 19.14 6.35 3.43
N THR A 51 19.55 6.99 4.52
CA THR A 51 20.73 6.63 5.31
C THR A 51 20.32 6.01 6.63
N PRO A 52 21.14 5.12 7.21
CA PRO A 52 20.91 4.58 8.55
C PRO A 52 20.68 5.68 9.57
N ASP A 53 19.71 5.47 10.45
CA ASP A 53 19.37 6.38 11.53
C ASP A 53 18.89 5.59 12.76
N PRO A 54 19.84 5.19 13.63
CA PRO A 54 19.54 4.31 14.75
C PRO A 54 18.49 4.88 15.71
N ASP A 55 18.45 6.21 15.87
CA ASP A 55 17.50 6.87 16.77
C ASP A 55 16.07 6.77 16.24
N LEU A 56 15.84 7.04 14.95
CA LEU A 56 14.53 6.85 14.32
C LEU A 56 14.12 5.39 14.31
N GLU A 57 15.04 4.48 14.02
CA GLU A 57 14.77 3.04 14.00
C GLU A 57 14.34 2.54 15.37
N ALA A 58 15.02 2.97 16.44
CA ALA A 58 14.65 2.67 17.81
C ALA A 58 13.27 3.27 18.18
N ALA A 59 12.99 4.49 17.74
CA ALA A 59 11.73 5.18 18.02
C ALA A 59 10.54 4.70 17.16
N LEU A 60 10.79 3.93 16.09
CA LEU A 60 9.77 3.59 15.11
C LEU A 60 8.63 2.75 15.68
N GLY A 61 8.96 1.81 16.58
CA GLY A 61 7.98 0.98 17.27
C GLY A 61 7.00 1.82 18.10
N ASP A 62 7.55 2.74 18.90
CA ASP A 62 6.76 3.65 19.74
C ASP A 62 5.93 4.61 18.90
N LEU A 63 6.50 5.14 17.80
CA LEU A 63 5.79 6.01 16.87
C LEU A 63 4.55 5.32 16.30
N LEU A 64 4.68 4.07 15.87
CA LEU A 64 3.57 3.27 15.33
C LEU A 64 2.55 2.93 16.42
N SER A 65 3.01 2.53 17.60
CA SER A 65 2.16 2.22 18.75
C SER A 65 1.32 3.44 19.16
N ASP A 66 1.93 4.60 19.25
CA ASP A 66 1.24 5.84 19.55
C ASP A 66 0.25 6.25 18.46
N SER A 67 0.61 6.06 17.19
CA SER A 67 -0.28 6.32 16.05
C SER A 67 -1.52 5.43 16.12
N TYR A 68 -1.33 4.16 16.45
CA TYR A 68 -2.40 3.21 16.68
C TYR A 68 -3.28 3.62 17.87
N GLN A 69 -2.68 4.00 19.00
CA GLN A 69 -3.44 4.46 20.17
C GLN A 69 -4.22 5.75 19.88
N ALA A 70 -3.66 6.68 19.11
CA ALA A 70 -4.34 7.90 18.69
C ALA A 70 -5.56 7.57 17.80
N ALA A 71 -5.40 6.68 16.82
CA ALA A 71 -6.51 6.19 16.01
C ALA A 71 -7.56 5.49 16.88
N MET A 72 -7.17 4.60 17.80
CA MET A 72 -8.08 3.89 18.72
C MET A 72 -8.91 4.85 19.59
N LYS A 73 -8.31 5.93 20.08
CA LYS A 73 -9.01 6.93 20.90
C LYS A 73 -10.13 7.62 20.12
N ALA A 74 -9.93 7.89 18.83
CA ALA A 74 -10.95 8.48 17.97
C ALA A 74 -12.18 7.57 17.76
N TYR A 75 -12.03 6.25 17.98
CA TYR A 75 -13.10 5.26 17.85
C TYR A 75 -13.44 4.57 19.19
N SER A 76 -13.10 5.19 20.32
CA SER A 76 -13.28 4.59 21.65
C SER A 76 -14.75 4.25 21.97
N SER A 77 -15.71 5.02 21.44
CA SER A 77 -17.15 4.75 21.53
C SER A 77 -17.61 3.52 20.75
N GLU A 78 -16.80 3.01 19.82
CA GLU A 78 -17.16 1.91 18.92
C GLU A 78 -16.60 0.55 19.33
N LYS A 79 -16.04 0.45 20.54
CA LYS A 79 -15.40 -0.76 21.10
C LYS A 79 -14.42 -1.39 20.11
N PRO A 80 -13.25 -0.79 19.90
CA PRO A 80 -12.30 -1.25 18.87
C PRO A 80 -11.86 -2.72 18.97
N MET A 81 -11.94 -3.31 20.17
CA MET A 81 -11.71 -4.74 20.38
C MET A 81 -12.70 -5.62 19.61
N GLU A 82 -13.97 -5.22 19.50
CA GLU A 82 -14.98 -5.94 18.72
C GLU A 82 -14.67 -5.87 17.22
N ILE A 83 -14.09 -4.75 16.75
CA ILE A 83 -13.67 -4.53 15.36
C ILE A 83 -12.48 -5.45 14.99
N GLY A 84 -11.71 -5.89 16.00
CA GLY A 84 -10.46 -6.63 15.81
C GLY A 84 -9.41 -5.81 15.07
N PHE A 85 -9.40 -4.50 15.30
CA PHE A 85 -8.48 -3.59 14.64
C PHE A 85 -7.06 -3.73 15.20
N THR A 86 -6.11 -3.95 14.30
CA THR A 86 -4.68 -4.03 14.59
C THR A 86 -3.88 -3.54 13.37
N TYR A 87 -2.57 -3.46 13.51
CA TYR A 87 -1.66 -3.13 12.42
C TYR A 87 -0.50 -4.11 12.35
N SER A 88 0.15 -4.15 11.20
CA SER A 88 1.49 -4.72 11.06
C SER A 88 2.38 -3.77 10.28
N MET A 89 3.69 -3.92 10.46
CA MET A 89 4.72 -3.14 9.77
C MET A 89 5.71 -4.11 9.13
N ALA A 90 6.09 -3.83 7.88
CA ALA A 90 7.18 -4.51 7.19
C ALA A 90 8.19 -3.47 6.63
N PRO A 91 9.49 -3.72 6.71
CA PRO A 91 10.48 -2.93 5.97
C PRO A 91 10.27 -3.11 4.46
N GLY A 92 10.45 -2.02 3.71
CA GLY A 92 10.24 -1.99 2.26
C GLY A 92 11.43 -1.47 1.46
N GLY A 93 12.52 -1.06 2.12
CA GLY A 93 13.69 -0.52 1.44
C GLY A 93 14.51 -1.58 0.71
N ALA A 94 14.96 -1.28 -0.51
CA ALA A 94 15.72 -2.21 -1.35
C ALA A 94 17.20 -2.34 -0.93
N VAL A 95 17.83 -1.23 -0.53
CA VAL A 95 19.24 -1.19 -0.10
C VAL A 95 19.31 -1.12 1.42
N TYR A 96 18.53 -0.20 1.99
CA TYR A 96 18.45 -0.01 3.42
C TYR A 96 17.03 -0.36 3.90
N PRO A 97 16.80 -1.44 4.68
CA PRO A 97 15.45 -1.94 4.95
C PRO A 97 14.49 -0.89 5.53
N PHE A 98 14.99 0.00 6.39
CA PHE A 98 14.21 1.08 7.01
C PHE A 98 14.29 2.39 6.23
N SER A 99 14.64 2.39 4.95
CA SER A 99 14.42 3.57 4.10
C SER A 99 12.95 3.80 3.83
N GLU A 100 12.15 2.74 3.89
CA GLU A 100 10.71 2.76 3.70
C GLU A 100 10.08 1.68 4.58
N ILE A 101 8.88 1.94 5.07
CA ILE A 101 8.08 0.93 5.75
C ILE A 101 6.70 0.83 5.13
N GLU A 102 6.18 -0.39 5.03
CA GLU A 102 4.78 -0.64 4.72
C GLU A 102 4.02 -0.87 6.03
N VAL A 103 3.00 -0.06 6.28
CA VAL A 103 2.05 -0.26 7.39
C VAL A 103 0.76 -0.85 6.82
N SER A 104 0.38 -2.00 7.32
CA SER A 104 -0.88 -2.68 7.00
C SER A 104 -1.90 -2.40 8.11
N CYS A 105 -3.09 -1.98 7.71
CA CYS A 105 -4.27 -1.86 8.58
C CYS A 105 -5.08 -3.14 8.49
N ILE A 106 -5.26 -3.82 9.63
CA ILE A 106 -5.87 -5.15 9.71
C ILE A 106 -7.13 -5.07 10.57
N MET A 107 -8.21 -5.70 10.12
CA MET A 107 -9.45 -5.77 10.91
C MET A 107 -10.31 -6.97 10.51
N GLN A 108 -11.34 -7.27 11.30
CA GLN A 108 -12.30 -8.30 10.93
C GLN A 108 -13.11 -7.88 9.70
N GLN A 109 -13.28 -8.81 8.76
CA GLN A 109 -13.94 -8.58 7.47
C GLN A 109 -15.36 -7.99 7.62
N LYS A 110 -16.12 -8.39 8.65
CA LYS A 110 -17.48 -7.87 8.89
C LYS A 110 -17.53 -6.36 9.15
N TYR A 111 -16.44 -5.73 9.60
CA TYR A 111 -16.38 -4.28 9.85
C TYR A 111 -15.67 -3.50 8.74
N ALA A 112 -14.92 -4.18 7.88
CA ALA A 112 -14.10 -3.61 6.81
C ALA A 112 -14.81 -2.49 6.02
N ARG A 113 -15.99 -2.76 5.48
CA ARG A 113 -16.71 -1.79 4.64
C ARG A 113 -17.17 -0.55 5.41
N LYS A 114 -17.62 -0.72 6.65
CA LYS A 114 -18.25 0.36 7.44
C LYS A 114 -17.23 1.20 8.20
N LYS A 115 -16.20 0.55 8.74
CA LYS A 115 -15.23 1.18 9.65
C LYS A 115 -13.85 1.34 9.03
N GLY A 116 -13.50 0.51 8.05
CA GLY A 116 -12.18 0.49 7.43
C GLY A 116 -11.72 1.84 6.86
N PRO A 117 -12.52 2.55 6.04
CA PRO A 117 -12.08 3.80 5.43
C PRO A 117 -11.68 4.87 6.45
N GLY A 118 -12.50 5.08 7.48
CA GLY A 118 -12.20 6.05 8.53
C GLY A 118 -11.04 5.60 9.39
N LEU A 119 -11.13 4.39 9.93
CA LEU A 119 -10.22 3.92 10.95
C LEU A 119 -8.79 3.69 10.42
N CYS A 120 -8.65 3.08 9.24
CA CYS A 120 -7.33 2.98 8.59
C CYS A 120 -6.83 4.34 8.09
N GLY A 121 -7.75 5.22 7.62
CA GLY A 121 -7.40 6.56 7.19
C GLY A 121 -6.77 7.38 8.32
N ASP A 122 -7.36 7.31 9.51
CA ASP A 122 -6.85 7.99 10.71
C ASP A 122 -5.52 7.40 11.17
N LEU A 123 -5.38 6.06 11.21
CA LEU A 123 -4.08 5.42 11.48
C LEU A 123 -2.99 5.95 10.53
N PHE A 124 -3.25 5.91 9.22
CA PHE A 124 -2.25 6.32 8.23
C PHE A 124 -1.94 7.83 8.32
N ARG A 125 -2.92 8.66 8.68
CA ARG A 125 -2.69 10.10 8.91
C ARG A 125 -1.81 10.34 10.12
N GLU A 126 -2.04 9.63 11.23
CA GLU A 126 -1.22 9.73 12.44
C GLU A 126 0.22 9.28 12.18
N VAL A 127 0.40 8.16 11.48
CA VAL A 127 1.73 7.68 11.09
C VAL A 127 2.44 8.71 10.21
N ASP A 128 1.78 9.24 9.18
CA ASP A 128 2.35 10.26 8.29
C ASP A 128 2.81 11.50 9.06
N ALA A 129 1.95 12.02 9.93
CA ALA A 129 2.24 13.22 10.71
C ALA A 129 3.46 13.02 11.64
N ARG A 130 3.52 11.88 12.34
CA ARG A 130 4.60 11.57 13.28
C ARG A 130 5.92 11.26 12.57
N VAL A 131 5.88 10.51 11.46
CA VAL A 131 7.07 10.26 10.63
C VAL A 131 7.62 11.58 10.10
N LYS A 132 6.78 12.45 9.54
CA LYS A 132 7.22 13.78 9.07
C LYS A 132 7.86 14.60 10.18
N LYS A 133 7.26 14.60 11.37
CA LYS A 133 7.81 15.30 12.54
C LYS A 133 9.18 14.75 12.92
N ALA A 134 9.32 13.42 13.02
CA ALA A 134 10.60 12.77 13.36
C ALA A 134 11.71 13.04 12.32
N LEU A 135 11.34 13.14 11.04
CA LEU A 135 12.29 13.48 9.97
C LEU A 135 12.65 14.97 9.95
N SER A 136 11.73 15.86 10.31
CA SER A 136 11.97 17.32 10.35
C SER A 136 12.74 17.82 11.57
N GLY A 137 12.79 17.01 12.63
CA GLY A 137 13.53 17.33 13.87
C GLY A 137 15.02 17.04 13.78
N ARG A 138 15.55 16.82 12.58
CA ARG A 138 16.96 16.53 12.30
C ARG A 138 17.65 17.70 11.62
#